data_AF-A0A558DC97-F1
#
_entry.id   AF-A0A558DC97-F1
#
_cell.length_a   1.000
_cell.length_b   1.000
_cell.length_c   1.000
_cell.angle_alpha   90.00
_cell.angle_beta   90.00
_cell.angle_gamma   90.00
#
_symmetry.space_group_name_H-M   'P 1'
#
loop_
_entity.id
_entity.type
_entity.pdbx_description
1 polymer ?
#
loop_
_entity_poly.entity_id
_entity_poly.type
_entity_poly.pdbx_seq_one_letter_code
_entity_poly.pdbx_strand_id
1 'polypeptide(L)'
;MSGYVELTHGSGEAKSVGERLGTAGSDFADAAEQAKKEHDNLATLATFGDDKLGHQFMANLGDAPDKLFDAMEKLGQQLHTISTQLRQGVDMQEQSDRENFLRVNRIHV
;
A
#
# COMPACT_ATOMS: atom_id res chain seq x y z
N MET A 1 -3.28 18.27 -42.42
CA MET A 1 -4.09 17.84 -41.26
C MET A 1 -3.16 17.84 -40.06
N SER A 2 -3.23 18.85 -39.20
CA SER A 2 -2.41 18.94 -37.99
C SER A 2 -3.18 18.23 -36.87
N GLY A 3 -2.87 16.95 -36.66
CA GLY A 3 -3.43 16.18 -35.56
C GLY A 3 -2.75 16.63 -34.27
N TYR A 4 -3.47 17.37 -33.44
CA TYR A 4 -3.09 17.55 -32.04
C TYR A 4 -3.09 16.18 -31.37
N VAL A 5 -1.95 15.81 -30.75
CA VAL A 5 -1.93 14.72 -29.77
C VAL A 5 -2.37 15.35 -28.46
N GLU A 6 -3.62 15.09 -28.07
CA GLU A 6 -4.09 15.44 -26.72
C GLU A 6 -3.23 14.68 -25.71
N LEU A 7 -2.52 15.42 -24.86
CA LEU A 7 -1.89 14.88 -23.66
C LEU A 7 -3.00 14.30 -22.79
N THR A 8 -3.03 12.98 -22.74
CA THR A 8 -4.13 12.11 -22.33
C THR A 8 -4.65 12.42 -20.93
N HIS A 9 -5.98 12.52 -20.79
CA HIS A 9 -6.70 12.66 -19.51
C HIS A 9 -6.45 11.51 -18.50
N GLY A 10 -5.79 10.40 -18.90
CA GLY A 10 -5.61 9.22 -18.07
C GLY A 10 -4.40 9.21 -17.12
N SER A 11 -3.34 10.01 -17.38
CA SER A 11 -2.11 9.99 -16.55
C SER A 11 -2.36 10.59 -15.15
N GLY A 12 -3.11 11.68 -15.10
CA GLY A 12 -3.48 12.34 -13.84
C GLY A 12 -4.38 11.48 -12.94
N GLU A 13 -5.34 10.77 -13.52
CA GLU A 13 -6.19 9.83 -12.78
C GLU A 13 -5.39 8.65 -12.23
N ALA A 14 -4.52 8.05 -13.05
CA ALA A 14 -3.64 6.98 -12.60
C ALA A 14 -2.73 7.44 -11.47
N LYS A 15 -2.13 8.64 -11.56
CA LYS A 15 -1.30 9.21 -10.49
C LYS A 15 -2.08 9.42 -9.19
N SER A 16 -3.29 9.97 -9.29
CA SER A 16 -4.15 10.19 -8.12
C SER A 16 -4.59 8.88 -7.46
N VAL A 17 -4.94 7.86 -8.25
CA VAL A 17 -5.27 6.52 -7.74
C VAL A 17 -4.06 5.88 -7.10
N GLY A 18 -2.88 6.00 -7.73
CA GLY A 18 -1.61 5.54 -7.17
C GLY A 18 -1.35 6.15 -5.80
N GLU A 19 -1.40 7.48 -5.67
CA GLU A 19 -1.18 8.15 -4.40
C GLU A 19 -2.15 7.68 -3.32
N ARG A 20 -3.45 7.60 -3.62
CA ARG A 20 -4.46 7.11 -2.67
C ARG A 20 -4.19 5.67 -2.25
N LEU A 21 -3.83 4.80 -3.19
CA LEU A 21 -3.51 3.41 -2.93
C LEU A 21 -2.25 3.28 -2.06
N GLY A 22 -1.25 4.12 -2.31
CA GLY A 22 0.01 4.13 -1.58
C GLY A 22 -0.14 4.58 -0.14
N THR A 23 -0.90 5.65 0.08
CA THR A 23 -1.27 6.13 1.42
C THR A 23 -2.10 5.10 2.14
N ALA A 24 -3.19 4.61 1.53
CA ALA A 24 -4.06 3.61 2.18
C ALA A 24 -3.32 2.30 2.49
N GLY A 25 -2.40 1.87 1.62
CA GLY A 25 -1.55 0.70 1.85
C GLY A 25 -0.60 0.90 3.04
N SER A 26 0.04 2.05 3.14
CA SER A 26 0.91 2.40 4.27
C SER A 26 0.13 2.47 5.58
N ASP A 27 -0.98 3.22 5.60
CA ASP A 27 -1.83 3.37 6.77
C ASP A 27 -2.37 2.01 7.26
N PHE A 28 -2.69 1.12 6.32
CA PHE A 28 -3.13 -0.24 6.65
C PHE A 28 -2.02 -1.10 7.25
N ALA A 29 -0.79 -1.00 6.75
CA ALA A 29 0.35 -1.70 7.33
C ALA A 29 0.63 -1.21 8.75
N ASP A 30 0.63 0.10 8.97
CA ASP A 30 0.85 0.71 10.28
C ASP A 30 -0.25 0.31 11.28
N ALA A 31 -1.52 0.30 10.84
CA ALA A 31 -2.65 -0.15 11.65
C ALA A 31 -2.54 -1.64 12.02
N ALA A 32 -2.05 -2.49 11.11
CA ALA A 32 -1.82 -3.90 11.39
C ALA A 32 -0.71 -4.10 12.42
N GLU A 33 0.40 -3.35 12.30
CA GLU A 33 1.49 -3.38 13.28
C GLU A 33 1.02 -2.90 14.66
N GLN A 34 0.23 -1.83 14.71
CA GLN A 34 -0.35 -1.35 15.96
C GLN A 34 -1.29 -2.37 16.59
N ALA A 35 -2.19 -2.97 15.79
CA ALA A 35 -3.11 -3.99 16.26
C ALA A 35 -2.38 -5.22 16.81
N LYS A 36 -1.25 -5.61 16.20
CA LYS A 36 -0.37 -6.67 16.72
C LYS A 36 0.19 -6.31 18.09
N LYS A 37 0.75 -5.10 18.25
CA LYS A 37 1.27 -4.63 19.54
C LYS A 37 0.19 -4.58 20.62
N GLU A 38 -1.01 -4.11 20.28
CA GLU A 38 -2.15 -4.08 21.19
C GLU A 38 -2.61 -5.50 21.56
N HIS A 39 -2.65 -6.41 20.59
CA HIS A 39 -2.93 -7.82 20.83
C HIS A 39 -1.90 -8.42 21.80
N ASP A 40 -0.61 -8.26 21.56
CA ASP A 40 0.45 -8.84 22.40
C ASP A 40 0.42 -8.29 23.84
N ASN A 41 0.06 -7.01 24.00
CA ASN A 41 -0.14 -6.40 25.31
C ASN A 41 -1.36 -6.95 26.06
N LEU A 42 -2.44 -7.25 25.33
CA LEU A 42 -3.69 -7.74 25.92
C LEU A 42 -3.70 -9.26 26.08
N ALA A 43 -3.00 -10.01 25.23
CA ALA A 43 -2.99 -11.47 25.20
C ALA A 43 -2.07 -12.06 26.27
N THR A 44 -2.26 -11.65 27.53
CA THR A 44 -1.46 -12.07 28.68
C THR A 44 -2.30 -12.81 29.72
N LEU A 45 -1.64 -13.62 30.55
CA LEU A 45 -2.27 -14.26 31.72
C LEU A 45 -2.90 -13.24 32.68
N ALA A 46 -2.39 -12.00 32.72
CA ALA A 46 -3.00 -10.94 33.52
C ALA A 46 -4.41 -10.56 33.03
N THR A 47 -4.65 -10.66 31.72
CA THR A 47 -5.96 -10.36 31.11
C THR A 47 -6.91 -11.56 31.21
N PHE A 48 -6.40 -12.77 31.00
CA PHE A 48 -7.23 -13.99 31.00
C PHE A 48 -7.39 -14.64 32.38
N GLY A 49 -6.62 -14.19 33.38
CA GLY A 49 -6.52 -14.79 34.70
C GLY A 49 -5.42 -15.85 34.78
N ASP A 50 -4.76 -15.95 35.93
CA ASP A 50 -3.72 -16.97 36.20
C ASP A 50 -4.31 -18.30 36.72
N ASP A 51 -5.56 -18.57 36.38
CA ASP A 51 -6.23 -19.82 36.73
C ASP A 51 -6.12 -20.85 35.59
N LYS A 52 -6.57 -22.09 35.85
CA LYS A 52 -6.53 -23.16 34.84
C LYS A 52 -7.24 -22.77 33.54
N LEU A 53 -8.24 -21.91 33.61
CA LEU A 53 -9.01 -21.48 32.44
C LEU A 53 -8.21 -20.48 31.61
N GLY A 54 -7.58 -19.49 32.24
CA GLY A 54 -6.72 -18.52 31.56
C GLY A 54 -5.48 -19.13 30.90
N HIS A 55 -4.85 -20.13 31.54
CA HIS A 55 -3.78 -20.93 30.92
C HIS A 55 -4.28 -21.72 29.71
N GLN A 56 -5.47 -22.30 29.76
CA GLN A 56 -6.08 -22.99 28.61
C GLN A 56 -6.43 -22.02 27.47
N PHE A 57 -6.92 -20.83 27.78
CA PHE A 57 -7.20 -19.80 26.78
C PHE A 57 -5.92 -19.35 26.08
N MET A 58 -4.85 -19.05 26.83
CA MET A 58 -3.56 -18.69 26.22
C MET A 58 -2.99 -19.80 25.36
N ALA A 59 -3.07 -21.06 25.82
CA ALA A 59 -2.60 -22.20 25.04
C ALA A 59 -3.42 -22.41 23.74
N ASN A 60 -4.71 -22.08 23.75
CA ASN A 60 -5.60 -22.22 22.60
C ASN A 60 -5.59 -21.01 21.65
N LEU A 61 -5.14 -19.84 22.11
CA LEU A 61 -5.05 -18.62 21.28
C LEU A 61 -4.14 -18.87 20.06
N GLY A 62 -3.03 -19.58 20.28
CA GLY A 62 -2.09 -20.04 19.25
C GLY A 62 -1.51 -18.90 18.39
N ASP A 63 -0.89 -19.28 17.27
CA ASP A 63 -0.19 -18.33 16.37
C ASP A 63 -1.10 -17.70 15.30
N ALA A 64 -2.42 -17.95 15.36
CA ALA A 64 -3.35 -17.50 14.33
C ALA A 64 -3.49 -15.97 14.24
N PRO A 65 -3.54 -15.22 15.35
CA PRO A 65 -3.55 -13.76 15.33
C PRO A 65 -2.28 -13.18 14.70
N ASP A 66 -1.11 -13.70 15.05
CA ASP A 66 0.18 -13.23 14.54
C ASP A 66 0.27 -13.39 13.02
N LYS A 67 -0.14 -14.56 12.51
CA LYS A 67 -0.17 -14.82 11.06
C LYS A 67 -1.12 -13.88 10.33
N LEU A 68 -2.23 -13.50 10.96
CA LEU A 68 -3.17 -12.54 10.39
C LEU A 68 -2.54 -11.14 10.32
N PHE A 69 -1.96 -10.65 11.41
CA PHE A 69 -1.33 -9.32 11.44
C PHE A 69 -0.16 -9.24 10.47
N ASP A 70 0.70 -10.26 10.41
CA ASP A 70 1.81 -10.33 9.45
C ASP A 70 1.31 -10.34 7.99
N ALA A 71 0.18 -11.00 7.71
CA ALA A 71 -0.43 -10.99 6.38
C ALA A 71 -1.00 -9.61 6.03
N MET A 72 -1.63 -8.92 6.99
CA MET A 72 -2.15 -7.57 6.80
C MET A 72 -1.03 -6.56 6.55
N GLU A 73 0.07 -6.63 7.32
CA GLU A 73 1.25 -5.79 7.12
C GLU A 73 1.84 -5.97 5.70
N LYS A 74 2.03 -7.23 5.28
CA LYS A 74 2.52 -7.56 3.93
C LYS A 74 1.61 -7.04 2.84
N LEU A 75 0.29 -7.16 3.01
CA LEU A 75 -0.68 -6.62 2.05
C LEU A 75 -0.55 -5.11 1.95
N GLY A 76 -0.46 -4.40 3.07
CA GLY A 76 -0.26 -2.94 3.09
C GLY A 76 1.03 -2.52 2.36
N GLN A 77 2.15 -3.20 2.64
CA GLN A 77 3.43 -2.97 1.97
C GLN A 77 3.37 -3.26 0.45
N GLN A 78 2.63 -4.30 0.04
CA GLN A 78 2.42 -4.61 -1.37
C GLN A 78 1.60 -3.52 -2.07
N LEU A 79 0.53 -3.03 -1.43
CA LEU A 79 -0.26 -1.92 -1.97
C LEU A 79 0.59 -0.65 -2.12
N HIS A 80 1.44 -0.35 -1.14
CA HIS A 80 2.41 0.73 -1.24
C HIS A 80 3.40 0.54 -2.39
N THR A 81 3.91 -0.67 -2.59
CA THR A 81 4.83 -0.98 -3.70
C THR A 81 4.14 -0.80 -5.05
N ILE A 82 2.92 -1.31 -5.21
CA ILE A 82 2.12 -1.16 -6.43
C ILE A 82 1.89 0.31 -6.74
N SER A 83 1.59 1.13 -5.72
CA SER A 83 1.40 2.57 -5.91
C SER A 83 2.65 3.27 -6.49
N THR A 84 3.82 2.88 -6.01
CA THR A 84 5.10 3.44 -6.44
C THR A 84 5.39 3.04 -7.88
N GLN A 85 5.16 1.77 -8.22
CA GLN A 85 5.31 1.26 -9.60
C GLN A 85 4.35 1.95 -10.57
N LEU A 86 3.09 2.15 -10.16
CA LEU A 86 2.09 2.86 -10.96
C LEU A 86 2.55 4.30 -11.25
N ARG A 87 3.02 5.01 -10.22
CA ARG A 87 3.52 6.39 -10.35
C ARG A 87 4.74 6.47 -11.27
N GLN A 88 5.70 5.55 -11.12
CA GLN A 88 6.85 5.47 -12.01
C GLN A 88 6.45 5.22 -13.47
N GLY A 89 5.49 4.31 -13.69
CA GLY A 89 4.96 4.05 -15.03
C GLY A 89 4.30 5.28 -15.66
N VAL A 90 3.51 6.02 -14.87
CA VAL A 90 2.90 7.29 -15.30
C VAL A 90 3.96 8.34 -15.64
N ASP A 91 4.95 8.54 -14.76
CA ASP A 91 6.01 9.54 -14.98
C ASP A 91 6.84 9.19 -16.24
N MET A 92 7.11 7.90 -16.49
CA MET A 92 7.76 7.43 -17.73
C MET A 92 6.91 7.68 -18.97
N GLN A 93 5.59 7.46 -18.90
CA GLN A 93 4.68 7.74 -20.01
C GLN A 93 4.64 9.24 -20.32
N GLU A 94 4.50 10.09 -19.31
CA GLU A 94 4.49 11.55 -19.48
C GLU A 94 5.80 12.06 -20.08
N GLN A 95 6.94 11.50 -19.67
CA GLN A 95 8.24 11.82 -20.25
C GLN A 95 8.30 11.42 -21.74
N SER A 96 7.89 10.19 -22.07
CA SER A 96 7.84 9.70 -23.46
C SER A 96 6.92 10.56 -24.32
N ASP A 97 5.75 10.93 -23.81
CA ASP A 97 4.78 11.77 -24.52
C ASP A 97 5.33 13.18 -24.75
N ARG A 98 6.03 13.74 -23.76
CA ARG A 98 6.72 15.03 -23.89
C ARG A 98 7.85 14.96 -24.93
N GLU A 99 8.68 13.93 -24.91
CA GLU A 99 9.75 13.72 -25.90
C GLU A 99 9.18 13.57 -27.32
N ASN A 100 8.10 12.80 -27.46
CA ASN A 100 7.37 12.68 -28.72
C ASN A 100 6.81 14.01 -29.19
N PHE A 101 6.20 14.80 -28.30
CA PHE A 101 5.68 16.12 -28.63
C PHE A 101 6.78 17.06 -29.12
N LEU A 102 7.91 17.12 -28.43
CA LEU A 102 9.06 17.94 -28.83
C LEU A 102 9.61 17.51 -30.20
N ARG A 103 9.76 16.20 -30.41
CA ARG A 103 10.26 15.62 -31.67
C ARG A 103 9.33 15.90 -32.85
N VAL A 104 8.03 15.69 -32.69
CA VAL A 104 7.03 15.92 -33.75
C VAL A 104 6.95 17.39 -34.11
N ASN A 105 6.99 18.28 -33.12
CA ASN A 105 6.93 19.73 -33.35
C ASN A 105 8.28 20.36 -33.71
N ARG A 106 9.37 19.57 -33.79
CA ARG A 106 10.74 20.04 -34.04
C ARG A 106 11.18 21.15 -33.09
N ILE A 107 10.65 21.14 -31.87
CA ILE A 107 11.00 22.09 -30.82
C ILE A 107 12.32 21.60 -30.23
N HIS A 108 13.38 22.39 -30.41
CA HIS A 108 14.67 22.15 -29.77
C HIS A 108 14.65 22.85 -28.41
N VAL A 109 14.90 22.10 -27.34
CA VAL A 109 15.03 22.62 -25.97
C VAL A 109 16.49 22.90 -25.70
#